data_AF-X1I451-F1
#
_entry.id   AF-X1I451-F1
#
_cell.length_a   1.000
_cell.length_b   1.000
_cell.length_c   1.000
_cell.angle_alpha   90.00
_cell.angle_beta   90.00
_cell.angle_gamma   90.00
#
_symmetry.space_group_name_H-M   'P 1'
#
loop_
_entity.id
_entity.type
_entity.pdbx_description
1 polymer ?
#
loop_
_entity_poly.entity_id
_entity_poly.type
_entity_poly.pdbx_seq_one_letter_code
_entity_poly.pdbx_strand_id
1 'polypeptide(L)'
;ELARWLVGGTHQLVEWETDLSSQTSASQAGILLGNNTNIPAFRWFDREKKEIVASSSPKFVAELEKKLSNGDGLLAEGGASRGNLFSGDAPNVMTTASTVTDISRFHTSEFYAYFLHPYNFIRTVVLTIWDIIVEVWQFRKARQNNVYPILDKSHRGGKYPILRAFMTVVMLDLNIYTLIGDIFADVPSAYATFVGYDEVAHHSGVESKDALEILQKIDRQFSRLENILEQAPRPYFLVVLSDHGQTNGATFKQRYDMTLEQFIQQLATDKYNVLGAIDVHEDWKHLNVFLSEAISYNQSAVTR
;
A
#
# COMPACT_ATOMS: atom_id res chain seq x y z
N GLU A 1 -16.24 -5.28 12.27
CA GLU A 1 -16.31 -6.65 11.73
C GLU A 1 -15.38 -7.59 12.46
N LEU A 2 -14.08 -7.32 12.46
CA LEU A 2 -13.05 -8.19 13.07
C LEU A 2 -13.37 -8.54 14.53
N ALA A 3 -13.79 -7.56 15.34
CA ALA A 3 -14.20 -7.82 16.72
C ALA A 3 -15.41 -8.76 16.82
N ARG A 4 -16.37 -8.66 15.88
CA ARG A 4 -17.53 -9.55 15.80
C ARG A 4 -17.10 -10.97 15.45
N TRP A 5 -16.16 -11.14 14.51
CA TRP A 5 -15.62 -12.45 14.14
C TRP A 5 -14.95 -13.16 15.32
N LEU A 6 -14.17 -12.43 16.13
CA LEU A 6 -13.51 -12.98 17.31
C LEU A 6 -14.51 -13.35 18.40
N VAL A 7 -15.44 -12.45 18.74
CA VAL A 7 -16.47 -12.71 19.76
C VAL A 7 -17.43 -13.83 19.34
N GLY A 8 -17.75 -13.91 18.05
CA GLY A 8 -18.60 -14.94 17.48
C GLY A 8 -17.90 -16.29 17.28
N GLY A 9 -16.58 -16.35 17.46
CA GLY A 9 -15.79 -17.57 17.28
C GLY A 9 -15.67 -18.07 15.83
N THR A 10 -15.95 -17.22 14.84
CA THR A 10 -15.81 -17.59 13.42
C THR A 10 -14.37 -17.50 12.93
N HIS A 11 -13.53 -16.72 13.61
CA HIS A 11 -12.12 -16.55 13.31
C HIS A 11 -11.27 -16.64 14.59
N GLN A 12 -10.00 -16.99 14.42
CA GLN A 12 -9.00 -17.00 15.48
C GLN A 12 -7.92 -15.96 15.18
N LEU A 13 -7.55 -15.18 16.20
CA LEU A 13 -6.36 -14.33 16.13
C LEU A 13 -5.12 -15.21 16.40
N VAL A 14 -4.19 -15.21 15.45
CA VAL A 14 -2.91 -15.89 15.56
C VAL A 14 -1.82 -14.84 15.50
N GLU A 15 -1.00 -14.78 16.54
CA GLU A 15 0.18 -13.93 16.56
C GLU A 15 1.29 -14.53 15.70
N TRP A 16 2.03 -13.67 15.00
CA TRP A 16 3.23 -14.06 14.28
C TRP A 16 4.28 -12.95 14.41
N GLU A 17 5.54 -13.35 14.40
CA GLU A 17 6.67 -12.44 14.43
C GLU A 17 7.31 -12.37 13.05
N THR A 18 7.57 -11.14 12.59
CA THR A 18 8.36 -10.91 11.38
C THR A 18 9.82 -11.24 11.65
N ASP A 19 10.57 -11.50 10.59
CA ASP A 19 12.03 -11.53 10.69
C ASP A 19 12.60 -10.12 10.93
N LEU A 20 13.93 -9.98 10.87
CA LEU A 20 14.59 -8.68 11.09
C LEU A 20 14.15 -7.59 10.10
N SER A 21 13.64 -7.96 8.92
CA SER A 21 13.11 -7.02 7.93
C SER A 21 11.58 -6.94 8.02
N SER A 22 11.10 -6.25 9.06
CA SER A 22 9.67 -6.05 9.33
C SER A 22 9.04 -4.95 8.45
N GLN A 23 8.98 -5.16 7.14
CA GLN A 23 8.46 -4.18 6.18
C GLN A 23 7.79 -4.85 4.98
N THR A 24 6.84 -4.14 4.35
CA THR A 24 5.91 -4.69 3.34
C THR A 24 6.57 -5.53 2.26
N SER A 25 7.70 -5.10 1.70
CA SER A 25 8.34 -5.86 0.61
C SER A 25 8.96 -7.18 1.06
N ALA A 26 9.55 -7.26 2.25
CA ALA A 26 10.05 -8.52 2.77
C ALA A 26 8.90 -9.44 3.20
N SER A 27 7.90 -8.90 3.90
CA SER A 27 6.74 -9.67 4.33
C SER A 27 5.94 -10.21 3.14
N GLN A 28 5.63 -9.37 2.14
CA GLN A 28 4.90 -9.81 0.95
C GLN A 28 5.71 -10.79 0.11
N ALA A 29 7.01 -10.60 -0.07
CA ALA A 29 7.84 -11.57 -0.78
C ALA A 29 7.83 -12.94 -0.07
N GLY A 30 7.91 -12.95 1.27
CA GLY A 30 7.81 -14.18 2.06
C GLY A 30 6.44 -14.86 1.93
N ILE A 31 5.35 -14.09 2.00
CA ILE A 31 3.98 -14.62 1.93
C ILE A 31 3.63 -15.09 0.51
N LEU A 32 3.91 -14.27 -0.50
CA LEU A 32 3.44 -14.49 -1.87
C LEU A 32 4.39 -15.34 -2.71
N LEU A 33 5.70 -15.27 -2.47
CA LEU A 33 6.71 -16.00 -3.25
C LEU A 33 7.41 -17.10 -2.44
N GLY A 34 7.13 -17.22 -1.14
CA GLY A 34 7.83 -18.14 -0.25
C GLY A 34 9.31 -17.78 -0.03
N ASN A 35 9.74 -16.59 -0.46
CA ASN A 35 11.16 -16.21 -0.48
C ASN A 35 11.34 -14.70 -0.32
N ASN A 36 11.92 -14.27 0.81
CA ASN A 36 12.26 -12.88 1.10
C ASN A 36 13.78 -12.64 1.21
N THR A 37 14.58 -13.53 0.60
CA THR A 37 16.04 -13.48 0.69
C THR A 37 16.59 -12.16 0.17
N ASN A 38 17.54 -11.58 0.91
CA ASN A 38 18.27 -10.37 0.52
C ASN A 38 17.38 -9.12 0.34
N ILE A 39 16.30 -9.01 1.12
CA ILE A 39 15.50 -7.80 1.28
C ILE A 39 15.71 -7.26 2.70
N PRO A 40 16.77 -6.47 2.96
CA PRO A 40 17.14 -6.09 4.34
C PRO A 40 16.30 -4.94 4.93
N ALA A 41 15.63 -4.15 4.08
CA ALA A 41 14.80 -3.02 4.50
C ALA A 41 13.88 -2.61 3.34
N PHE A 42 12.95 -1.68 3.59
CA PHE A 42 12.15 -1.08 2.52
C PHE A 42 13.01 -0.23 1.56
N ARG A 43 14.05 0.39 2.12
CA ARG A 43 15.01 1.21 1.40
C ARG A 43 16.41 0.94 1.93
N TRP A 44 17.34 0.62 1.03
CA TRP A 44 18.71 0.29 1.40
C TRP A 44 19.69 0.63 0.29
N PHE A 45 20.98 0.64 0.65
CA PHE A 45 22.06 0.80 -0.31
C PHE A 45 22.47 -0.56 -0.87
N ASP A 46 22.28 -0.76 -2.17
CA ASP A 46 22.79 -1.90 -2.91
C ASP A 46 24.29 -1.69 -3.16
N ARG A 47 25.12 -2.51 -2.51
CA ARG A 47 26.58 -2.39 -2.59
C ARG A 47 27.14 -2.78 -3.95
N GLU A 48 26.49 -3.70 -4.65
CA GLU A 48 26.93 -4.17 -5.97
C GLU A 48 26.63 -3.10 -7.02
N LYS A 49 25.42 -2.55 -6.99
CA LYS A 49 24.99 -1.48 -7.90
C LYS A 49 25.49 -0.08 -7.50
N LYS A 50 25.96 0.07 -6.25
CA LYS A 50 26.37 1.34 -5.63
C LYS A 50 25.28 2.41 -5.69
N GLU A 51 24.04 2.00 -5.53
CA GLU A 51 22.87 2.88 -5.57
C GLU A 51 21.92 2.60 -4.41
N ILE A 52 21.04 3.56 -4.12
CA ILE A 52 19.98 3.36 -3.15
C ILE A 52 18.77 2.81 -3.89
N VAL A 53 18.33 1.64 -3.45
CA VAL A 53 17.11 1.00 -3.95
C VAL A 53 16.01 1.17 -2.92
N ALA A 54 14.77 1.21 -3.41
CA ALA A 54 13.59 1.31 -2.57
C ALA A 54 12.46 0.48 -3.18
N SER A 55 11.71 -0.21 -2.33
CA SER A 55 10.57 -1.04 -2.72
C SER A 55 9.37 -0.21 -3.23
N SER A 56 9.45 1.11 -3.17
CA SER A 56 8.54 2.04 -3.86
C SER A 56 8.78 2.12 -5.38
N SER A 57 9.87 1.56 -5.92
CA SER A 57 10.17 1.56 -7.35
C SER A 57 9.59 0.33 -8.05
N PRO A 58 8.59 0.46 -8.94
CA PRO A 58 8.01 -0.70 -9.64
C PRO A 58 9.04 -1.47 -10.46
N LYS A 59 9.96 -0.77 -11.13
CA LYS A 59 11.04 -1.41 -11.90
C LYS A 59 11.93 -2.27 -10.99
N PHE A 60 12.29 -1.76 -9.82
CA PHE A 60 13.10 -2.51 -8.86
C PHE A 60 12.34 -3.72 -8.33
N VAL A 61 11.08 -3.55 -7.94
CA VAL A 61 10.24 -4.64 -7.42
C VAL A 61 10.00 -5.71 -8.49
N ALA A 62 9.85 -5.33 -9.76
CA ALA A 62 9.77 -6.25 -10.90
C ALA A 62 11.06 -7.07 -11.11
N GLU A 63 12.22 -6.43 -11.02
CA GLU A 63 13.52 -7.12 -11.06
C GLU A 63 13.70 -8.06 -9.86
N LEU A 64 13.22 -7.64 -8.68
CA LEU A 64 13.30 -8.41 -7.45
C LEU A 64 12.39 -9.65 -7.51
N GLU A 65 11.15 -9.51 -7.97
CA GLU A 65 10.24 -10.66 -8.15
C GLU A 65 10.84 -11.71 -9.07
N LYS A 66 11.41 -11.31 -10.22
CA LYS A 66 12.07 -12.25 -11.16
C LYS A 66 13.22 -13.03 -10.54
N LYS A 67 13.87 -12.49 -9.50
CA LYS A 67 14.97 -13.16 -8.79
C LYS A 67 14.47 -14.10 -7.69
N LEU A 68 13.32 -13.78 -7.08
CA LEU A 68 12.80 -14.49 -5.91
C LEU A 68 11.79 -15.57 -6.28
N SER A 69 10.98 -15.32 -7.31
CA SER A 69 9.97 -16.25 -7.81
C SER A 69 10.62 -17.50 -8.41
N ASN A 70 10.02 -18.63 -8.08
CA ASN A 70 10.26 -19.94 -8.70
C ASN A 70 9.12 -20.34 -9.66
N GLY A 71 8.12 -19.46 -9.86
CA GLY A 71 6.91 -19.73 -10.64
C GLY A 71 5.82 -20.51 -9.90
N ASP A 72 6.01 -20.77 -8.60
CA ASP A 72 5.10 -21.52 -7.73
C ASP A 72 4.71 -20.68 -6.50
N GLY A 73 4.51 -19.37 -6.72
CA GLY A 73 4.00 -18.45 -5.71
C GLY A 73 2.57 -18.78 -5.29
N LEU A 74 2.12 -18.15 -4.20
CA LEU A 74 0.82 -18.39 -3.57
C LEU A 74 -0.38 -18.30 -4.53
N LEU A 75 -0.25 -17.50 -5.60
CA LEU A 75 -1.32 -17.19 -6.54
C LEU A 75 -1.07 -17.79 -7.94
N ALA A 76 -0.06 -18.64 -8.11
CA ALA A 76 0.33 -19.23 -9.40
C ALA A 76 -0.79 -20.03 -10.07
N GLU A 77 -1.60 -20.74 -9.26
CA GLU A 77 -2.67 -21.63 -9.72
C GLU A 77 -3.97 -20.86 -10.04
N GLY A 78 -3.89 -19.82 -10.88
CA GLY A 78 -5.07 -19.06 -11.32
C GLY A 78 -5.54 -17.96 -10.37
N GLY A 79 -4.71 -17.57 -9.39
CA GLY A 79 -5.07 -16.56 -8.40
C GLY A 79 -5.07 -15.12 -8.91
N ALA A 80 -5.45 -14.19 -8.03
CA ALA A 80 -5.51 -12.75 -8.31
C ALA A 80 -4.72 -11.91 -7.29
N SER A 81 -3.91 -10.97 -7.80
CA SER A 81 -3.15 -10.02 -6.98
C SER A 81 -3.67 -8.60 -7.16
N ARG A 82 -4.12 -7.96 -6.08
CA ARG A 82 -4.80 -6.65 -6.08
C ARG A 82 -4.08 -5.64 -5.18
N GLY A 83 -3.42 -4.63 -5.78
CA GLY A 83 -2.79 -3.55 -5.01
C GLY A 83 -1.53 -3.94 -4.23
N ASN A 84 -0.87 -5.03 -4.60
CA ASN A 84 0.29 -5.59 -3.89
C ASN A 84 1.63 -5.09 -4.46
N LEU A 85 2.73 -5.31 -3.76
CA LEU A 85 4.07 -5.12 -4.32
C LEU A 85 4.45 -6.27 -5.26
N PHE A 86 4.18 -7.51 -4.85
CA PHE A 86 4.50 -8.71 -5.62
C PHE A 86 3.23 -9.38 -6.14
N SER A 87 3.34 -10.11 -7.26
CA SER A 87 2.19 -10.78 -7.88
C SER A 87 1.84 -12.12 -7.26
N GLY A 88 2.76 -12.75 -6.52
CA GLY A 88 2.60 -14.12 -6.08
C GLY A 88 2.47 -15.11 -7.24
N ASP A 89 3.06 -14.77 -8.40
CA ASP A 89 2.94 -15.49 -9.68
C ASP A 89 1.51 -15.55 -10.25
N ALA A 90 0.62 -14.65 -9.80
CA ALA A 90 -0.75 -14.56 -10.29
C ALA A 90 -0.82 -14.31 -11.81
N PRO A 91 -1.65 -15.06 -12.56
CA PRO A 91 -1.93 -14.75 -13.95
C PRO A 91 -2.80 -13.50 -14.10
N ASN A 92 -3.67 -13.22 -13.12
CA ASN A 92 -4.55 -12.05 -13.10
C ASN A 92 -4.01 -11.01 -12.12
N VAL A 93 -3.52 -9.88 -12.61
CA VAL A 93 -2.99 -8.81 -11.76
C VAL A 93 -3.67 -7.47 -12.05
N MET A 94 -4.00 -6.75 -10.98
CA MET A 94 -4.38 -5.34 -11.04
C MET A 94 -3.62 -4.58 -9.96
N THR A 95 -3.11 -3.40 -10.32
CA THR A 95 -2.40 -2.48 -9.41
C THR A 95 -1.27 -3.15 -8.62
N THR A 96 -0.65 -4.20 -9.18
CA THR A 96 0.46 -4.92 -8.55
C THR A 96 1.80 -4.36 -9.04
N ALA A 97 2.63 -3.85 -8.14
CA ALA A 97 3.82 -3.05 -8.47
C ALA A 97 4.87 -3.79 -9.32
N SER A 98 5.12 -5.07 -9.05
CA SER A 98 6.11 -5.89 -9.77
C SER A 98 5.73 -6.20 -11.22
N THR A 99 4.44 -6.22 -11.53
CA THR A 99 3.93 -6.54 -12.86
C THR A 99 3.50 -5.30 -13.63
N VAL A 100 3.71 -4.10 -13.08
CA VAL A 100 3.38 -2.82 -13.72
C VAL A 100 3.96 -2.71 -15.13
N THR A 101 5.17 -3.23 -15.36
CA THR A 101 5.81 -3.17 -16.69
C THR A 101 5.38 -4.31 -17.64
N ASP A 102 4.61 -5.29 -17.15
CA ASP A 102 4.15 -6.43 -17.95
C ASP A 102 2.69 -6.25 -18.37
N ILE A 103 2.51 -5.59 -19.52
CA ILE A 103 1.22 -5.26 -20.12
C ILE A 103 0.38 -6.52 -20.39
N SER A 104 1.01 -7.70 -20.56
CA SER A 104 0.30 -8.94 -20.91
C SER A 104 -0.53 -9.51 -19.76
N ARG A 105 -0.17 -9.21 -18.52
CA ARG A 105 -0.84 -9.68 -17.30
C ARG A 105 -1.75 -8.61 -16.69
N PHE A 106 -1.63 -7.36 -17.14
CA PHE A 106 -2.26 -6.21 -16.54
C PHE A 106 -3.65 -5.93 -17.14
N HIS A 107 -4.71 -6.18 -16.38
CA HIS A 107 -6.09 -5.95 -16.81
C HIS A 107 -6.61 -4.58 -16.33
N THR A 108 -6.12 -3.49 -16.93
CA THR A 108 -6.63 -2.12 -16.66
C THR A 108 -8.13 -1.96 -17.00
N SER A 109 -8.72 -2.89 -17.74
CA SER A 109 -10.16 -2.97 -18.01
C SER A 109 -11.01 -2.97 -16.74
N GLU A 110 -10.53 -3.57 -15.64
CA GLU A 110 -11.25 -3.61 -14.36
C GLU A 110 -11.30 -2.23 -13.70
N PHE A 111 -10.19 -1.49 -13.76
CA PHE A 111 -10.11 -0.09 -13.32
C PHE A 111 -11.09 0.79 -14.12
N TYR A 112 -11.08 0.68 -15.45
CA TYR A 112 -12.01 1.42 -16.29
C TYR A 112 -13.47 1.00 -16.05
N ALA A 113 -13.75 -0.30 -15.92
CA ALA A 113 -15.09 -0.82 -15.65
C ALA A 113 -15.68 -0.25 -14.36
N TYR A 114 -14.87 -0.11 -13.31
CA TYR A 114 -15.30 0.53 -12.07
C TYR A 114 -15.78 1.97 -12.30
N PHE A 115 -15.03 2.77 -13.05
CA PHE A 115 -15.34 4.17 -13.31
C PHE A 115 -16.37 4.40 -14.42
N LEU A 116 -16.65 3.40 -15.25
CA LEU A 116 -17.76 3.44 -16.21
C LEU A 116 -19.12 3.36 -15.51
N HIS A 117 -19.20 2.79 -14.30
CA HIS A 117 -20.43 2.76 -13.53
C HIS A 117 -20.69 4.15 -12.90
N PRO A 118 -21.73 4.91 -13.33
CA PRO A 118 -21.89 6.32 -12.95
C PRO A 118 -22.00 6.54 -11.45
N TYR A 119 -22.67 5.61 -10.75
CA TYR A 119 -22.79 5.66 -9.31
C TYR A 119 -21.42 5.50 -8.62
N ASN A 120 -20.59 4.55 -9.06
CA ASN A 120 -19.28 4.31 -8.47
C ASN A 120 -18.37 5.51 -8.70
N PHE A 121 -18.38 6.05 -9.92
CA PHE A 121 -17.62 7.25 -10.27
C PHE A 121 -18.01 8.45 -9.38
N ILE A 122 -19.29 8.81 -9.34
CA ILE A 122 -19.77 9.96 -8.55
C ILE A 122 -19.50 9.76 -7.06
N ARG A 123 -19.80 8.56 -6.52
CA ARG A 123 -19.53 8.23 -5.12
C ARG A 123 -18.05 8.39 -4.79
N THR A 124 -17.16 7.84 -5.62
CA THR A 124 -15.71 7.91 -5.41
C THR A 124 -15.21 9.35 -5.45
N VAL A 125 -15.67 10.15 -6.42
CA VAL A 125 -15.30 11.57 -6.54
C VAL A 125 -15.73 12.35 -5.29
N VAL A 126 -16.99 12.20 -4.87
CA VAL A 126 -17.52 12.90 -3.68
C VAL A 126 -16.77 12.48 -2.42
N LEU A 127 -16.53 11.18 -2.23
CA LEU A 127 -15.78 10.66 -1.07
C LEU A 127 -14.32 11.11 -1.08
N THR A 128 -13.67 11.19 -2.25
CA THR A 128 -12.29 11.66 -2.39
C THR A 128 -12.18 13.14 -2.01
N ILE A 129 -13.09 13.98 -2.52
CA ILE A 129 -13.15 15.41 -2.16
C ILE A 129 -13.40 15.56 -0.66
N TRP A 130 -14.32 14.75 -0.11
CA TRP A 130 -14.61 14.76 1.32
C TRP A 130 -13.39 14.36 2.15
N ASP A 131 -12.64 13.31 1.79
CA ASP A 131 -11.45 12.87 2.53
C ASP A 131 -10.35 13.95 2.51
N ILE A 132 -10.17 14.66 1.39
CA ILE A 132 -9.27 15.83 1.29
C ILE A 132 -9.67 16.92 2.29
N ILE A 133 -10.96 17.27 2.34
CA ILE A 133 -11.48 18.28 3.28
C ILE A 133 -11.24 17.84 4.73
N VAL A 134 -11.49 16.56 5.02
CA VAL A 134 -11.27 15.94 6.33
C VAL A 134 -9.80 16.01 6.73
N GLU A 135 -8.84 15.65 5.88
CA GLU A 135 -7.40 15.77 6.18
C GLU A 135 -7.01 17.22 6.48
N VAL A 136 -7.45 18.18 5.66
CA VAL A 136 -7.14 19.60 5.89
C VAL A 136 -7.69 20.07 7.24
N TRP A 137 -8.89 19.64 7.61
CA TRP A 137 -9.49 19.95 8.90
C TRP A 137 -8.79 19.24 10.07
N GLN A 138 -8.50 17.94 9.94
CA GLN A 138 -7.80 17.12 10.94
C GLN A 138 -6.41 17.69 11.23
N PHE A 139 -5.63 18.03 10.19
CA PHE A 139 -4.32 18.63 10.35
C PHE A 139 -4.38 20.00 11.04
N ARG A 140 -5.35 20.85 10.67
CA ARG A 140 -5.58 22.14 11.34
C ARG A 140 -5.93 21.96 12.81
N LYS A 141 -6.83 21.01 13.12
CA LYS A 141 -7.25 20.72 14.50
C LYS A 141 -6.11 20.15 15.33
N ALA A 142 -5.33 19.23 14.79
CA ALA A 142 -4.17 18.66 15.47
C ALA A 142 -3.13 19.75 15.82
N ARG A 143 -2.93 20.72 14.91
CA ARG A 143 -2.10 21.90 15.17
C ARG A 143 -2.66 22.81 16.27
N GLN A 144 -3.96 23.08 16.25
CA GLN A 144 -4.63 23.88 17.28
C GLN A 144 -4.55 23.22 18.66
N ASN A 145 -4.60 21.89 18.71
CA ASN A 145 -4.52 21.10 19.94
C ASN A 145 -3.09 20.77 20.38
N ASN A 146 -2.06 21.30 19.70
CA ASN A 146 -0.65 21.04 20.00
C ASN A 146 -0.30 19.54 20.10
N VAL A 147 -0.88 18.71 19.23
CA VAL A 147 -0.58 17.28 19.18
C VAL A 147 0.89 17.06 18.82
N TYR A 148 1.57 16.20 19.58
CA TYR A 148 2.96 15.80 19.36
C TYR A 148 3.14 14.31 19.64
N PRO A 149 3.92 13.56 18.83
CA PRO A 149 4.58 14.00 17.59
C PRO A 149 3.60 14.17 16.43
N ILE A 150 3.87 15.13 15.54
CA ILE A 150 3.12 15.31 14.28
C ILE A 150 4.06 15.81 13.19
N LEU A 151 3.93 15.28 11.97
CA LEU A 151 4.71 15.77 10.83
C LEU A 151 4.38 17.22 10.47
N ASP A 152 5.33 17.88 9.82
CA ASP A 152 5.20 19.29 9.49
C ASP A 152 4.32 19.56 8.25
N LYS A 153 4.14 20.85 7.93
CA LYS A 153 3.37 21.26 6.74
C LYS A 153 3.99 20.80 5.42
N SER A 154 5.29 20.54 5.37
CA SER A 154 5.93 20.07 4.13
C SER A 154 5.59 18.61 3.85
N HIS A 155 5.30 17.82 4.88
CA HIS A 155 4.95 16.40 4.76
C HIS A 155 3.44 16.15 4.72
N ARG A 156 2.63 16.80 5.58
CA ARG A 156 1.15 16.65 5.57
C ARG A 156 0.40 17.69 4.72
N GLY A 157 1.09 18.70 4.21
CA GLY A 157 0.48 19.75 3.40
C GLY A 157 0.59 19.52 1.89
N GLY A 158 0.10 20.48 1.12
CA GLY A 158 0.25 20.49 -0.34
C GLY A 158 -0.47 19.33 -1.01
N LYS A 159 0.30 18.35 -1.48
CA LYS A 159 -0.18 17.24 -2.31
C LYS A 159 -0.59 16.00 -1.51
N TYR A 160 -0.15 15.89 -0.24
CA TYR A 160 -0.47 14.76 0.63
C TYR A 160 -1.98 14.49 0.79
N PRO A 161 -2.86 15.50 0.98
CA PRO A 161 -4.30 15.23 1.09
C PRO A 161 -4.90 14.51 -0.14
N ILE A 162 -4.39 14.80 -1.34
CA ILE A 162 -4.84 14.16 -2.59
C ILE A 162 -4.39 12.70 -2.60
N LEU A 163 -3.13 12.45 -2.26
CA LEU A 163 -2.58 11.11 -2.14
C LEU A 163 -3.32 10.28 -1.07
N ARG A 164 -3.46 10.82 0.14
CA ARG A 164 -4.20 10.18 1.22
C ARG A 164 -5.58 9.76 0.71
N ALA A 165 -6.34 10.68 0.09
CA ALA A 165 -7.67 10.38 -0.41
C ALA A 165 -7.65 9.30 -1.51
N PHE A 166 -6.64 9.30 -2.38
CA PHE A 166 -6.46 8.23 -3.36
C PHE A 166 -6.25 6.87 -2.68
N MET A 167 -5.38 6.79 -1.67
CA MET A 167 -5.09 5.54 -0.96
C MET A 167 -6.24 5.06 -0.07
N THR A 168 -6.93 5.97 0.60
CA THR A 168 -7.98 5.66 1.59
C THR A 168 -9.37 5.49 0.99
N VAL A 169 -9.62 6.03 -0.20
CA VAL A 169 -10.92 5.97 -0.89
C VAL A 169 -10.81 5.20 -2.20
N VAL A 170 -10.00 5.69 -3.15
CA VAL A 170 -9.97 5.15 -4.51
C VAL A 170 -9.43 3.72 -4.52
N MET A 171 -8.24 3.50 -3.94
CA MET A 171 -7.63 2.17 -3.87
C MET A 171 -8.44 1.20 -3.03
N LEU A 172 -9.00 1.67 -1.91
CA LEU A 172 -9.87 0.85 -1.06
C LEU A 172 -11.10 0.36 -1.85
N ASP A 173 -11.84 1.26 -2.48
CA ASP A 173 -13.05 0.89 -3.23
C ASP A 173 -12.71 0.01 -4.44
N LEU A 174 -11.61 0.29 -5.14
CA LEU A 174 -11.16 -0.48 -6.30
C LEU A 174 -10.75 -1.91 -5.92
N ASN A 175 -9.97 -2.07 -4.85
CA ASN A 175 -9.58 -3.39 -4.35
C ASN A 175 -10.80 -4.21 -3.92
N ILE A 176 -11.76 -3.59 -3.23
CA ILE A 176 -13.01 -4.28 -2.86
C ILE A 176 -13.84 -4.65 -4.09
N TYR A 177 -13.98 -3.75 -5.06
CA TYR A 177 -14.74 -4.02 -6.27
C TYR A 177 -14.15 -5.19 -7.06
N THR A 178 -12.83 -5.24 -7.20
CA THR A 178 -12.15 -6.32 -7.92
C THR A 178 -12.15 -7.63 -7.17
N LEU A 179 -11.96 -7.63 -5.84
CA LEU A 179 -12.14 -8.84 -5.03
C LEU A 179 -13.54 -9.43 -5.17
N ILE A 180 -14.58 -8.59 -5.21
CA ILE A 180 -15.95 -9.05 -5.46
C ILE A 180 -16.05 -9.69 -6.85
N GLY A 181 -15.45 -9.07 -7.86
CA GLY A 181 -15.34 -9.64 -9.21
C GLY A 181 -14.66 -11.01 -9.21
N ASP A 182 -13.53 -11.14 -8.50
CA ASP A 182 -12.77 -12.38 -8.37
C ASP A 182 -13.59 -13.49 -7.72
N ILE A 183 -14.33 -13.16 -6.65
CA ILE A 183 -15.23 -14.09 -5.96
C ILE A 183 -16.25 -14.67 -6.95
N PHE A 184 -16.91 -13.82 -7.73
CA PHE A 184 -17.93 -14.26 -8.71
C PHE A 184 -17.34 -14.88 -9.98
N ALA A 185 -16.08 -14.58 -10.30
CA ALA A 185 -15.33 -15.21 -11.38
C ALA A 185 -14.74 -16.58 -10.98
N ASP A 186 -15.03 -17.07 -9.78
CA ASP A 186 -14.56 -18.35 -9.25
C ASP A 186 -13.02 -18.45 -9.14
N VAL A 187 -12.35 -17.30 -8.93
CA VAL A 187 -10.89 -17.24 -8.77
C VAL A 187 -10.47 -18.02 -7.52
N PRO A 188 -9.55 -18.99 -7.61
CA PRO A 188 -9.28 -19.91 -6.50
C PRO A 188 -8.70 -19.26 -5.25
N SER A 189 -7.91 -18.19 -5.41
CA SER A 189 -7.29 -17.44 -4.32
C SER A 189 -7.02 -16.00 -4.76
N ALA A 190 -7.27 -15.03 -3.88
CA ALA A 190 -6.95 -13.64 -4.13
C ALA A 190 -6.23 -13.04 -2.92
N TYR A 191 -5.23 -12.18 -3.17
CA TYR A 191 -4.54 -11.42 -2.14
C TYR A 191 -4.66 -9.92 -2.45
N ALA A 192 -5.06 -9.13 -1.45
CA ALA A 192 -5.20 -7.69 -1.60
C ALA A 192 -4.59 -6.93 -0.42
N THR A 193 -3.90 -5.83 -0.73
CA THR A 193 -3.29 -4.96 0.29
C THR A 193 -4.12 -3.70 0.50
N PHE A 194 -4.45 -3.40 1.76
CA PHE A 194 -5.15 -2.18 2.16
C PHE A 194 -4.22 -1.21 2.91
N VAL A 195 -3.49 -0.41 2.14
CA VAL A 195 -2.45 0.54 2.60
C VAL A 195 -2.97 1.77 3.36
N GLY A 196 -4.28 2.02 3.35
CA GLY A 196 -4.84 3.28 3.84
C GLY A 196 -4.56 3.59 5.31
N TYR A 197 -4.54 2.57 6.19
CA TYR A 197 -4.20 2.77 7.61
C TYR A 197 -2.73 3.16 7.75
N ASP A 198 -1.85 2.41 7.09
CA ASP A 198 -0.40 2.57 7.15
C ASP A 198 0.03 3.98 6.70
N GLU A 199 -0.49 4.42 5.55
CA GLU A 199 -0.27 5.74 4.97
C GLU A 199 -0.64 6.88 5.95
N VAL A 200 -1.82 6.80 6.55
CA VAL A 200 -2.30 7.83 7.48
C VAL A 200 -1.56 7.76 8.81
N ALA A 201 -1.24 6.57 9.31
CA ALA A 201 -0.49 6.36 10.54
C ALA A 201 0.93 6.91 10.45
N HIS A 202 1.60 6.76 9.30
CA HIS A 202 2.93 7.36 9.04
C HIS A 202 2.95 8.88 9.22
N HIS A 203 1.85 9.55 8.88
CA HIS A 203 1.75 10.99 8.90
C HIS A 203 1.15 11.55 10.21
N SER A 204 0.18 10.84 10.77
CA SER A 204 -0.65 11.33 11.88
C SER A 204 -0.38 10.64 13.22
N GLY A 205 0.33 9.50 13.22
CA GLY A 205 0.55 8.64 14.38
C GLY A 205 -0.36 7.41 14.39
N VAL A 206 0.17 6.30 14.90
CA VAL A 206 -0.47 4.95 14.89
C VAL A 206 -1.80 4.87 15.64
N GLU A 207 -1.93 5.62 16.73
CA GLU A 207 -3.14 5.67 17.58
C GLU A 207 -3.96 6.94 17.33
N SER A 208 -3.64 7.69 16.27
CA SER A 208 -4.37 8.90 15.97
C SER A 208 -5.81 8.57 15.60
N LYS A 209 -6.72 9.51 15.91
CA LYS A 209 -8.12 9.39 15.49
C LYS A 209 -8.23 9.25 13.96
N ASP A 210 -7.38 9.96 13.23
CA ASP A 210 -7.33 9.96 11.77
C ASP A 210 -7.03 8.55 11.23
N ALA A 211 -6.01 7.88 11.77
CA ALA A 211 -5.61 6.53 11.35
C ALA A 211 -6.66 5.49 11.73
N LEU A 212 -7.19 5.55 12.96
CA LEU A 212 -8.22 4.62 13.44
C LEU A 212 -9.54 4.76 12.66
N GLU A 213 -9.90 5.97 12.21
CA GLU A 213 -11.06 6.17 11.33
C GLU A 213 -10.87 5.45 9.99
N ILE A 214 -9.66 5.44 9.41
CA ILE A 214 -9.38 4.67 8.19
C ILE A 214 -9.43 3.17 8.45
N LEU A 215 -8.87 2.70 9.57
CA LEU A 215 -8.95 1.29 9.95
C LEU A 215 -10.40 0.82 10.09
N GLN A 216 -11.28 1.65 10.69
CA GLN A 216 -12.72 1.38 10.74
C GLN A 216 -13.39 1.35 9.36
N LYS A 217 -12.94 2.18 8.41
CA LYS A 217 -13.45 2.12 7.02
C LYS A 217 -13.08 0.79 6.36
N ILE A 218 -11.84 0.32 6.54
CA ILE A 218 -11.36 -0.98 6.04
C ILE A 218 -12.18 -2.11 6.68
N ASP A 219 -12.34 -2.10 8.00
CA ASP A 219 -13.12 -3.09 8.76
C ASP A 219 -14.58 -3.21 8.27
N ARG A 220 -15.22 -2.10 7.88
CA ARG A 220 -16.57 -2.14 7.28
C ARG A 220 -16.60 -2.81 5.89
N GLN A 221 -15.51 -2.74 5.13
CA GLN A 221 -15.44 -3.43 3.85
C GLN A 221 -15.30 -4.94 4.02
N PHE A 222 -14.72 -5.41 5.12
CA PHE A 222 -14.71 -6.83 5.45
C PHE A 222 -16.12 -7.38 5.67
N SER A 223 -17.00 -6.61 6.32
CA SER A 223 -18.44 -6.98 6.43
C SER A 223 -19.08 -7.14 5.05
N ARG A 224 -18.72 -6.25 4.11
CA ARG A 224 -19.24 -6.29 2.74
C ARG A 224 -18.77 -7.54 2.00
N LEU A 225 -17.49 -7.90 2.13
CA LEU A 225 -16.95 -9.12 1.52
C LEU A 225 -17.63 -10.36 2.11
N GLU A 226 -17.74 -10.46 3.44
CA GLU A 226 -18.38 -11.60 4.11
C GLU A 226 -19.83 -11.81 3.64
N ASN A 227 -20.63 -10.74 3.57
CA ASN A 227 -22.01 -10.83 3.07
C ASN A 227 -22.08 -11.31 1.61
N ILE A 228 -21.08 -11.00 0.80
CA ILE A 228 -21.01 -11.43 -0.60
C ILE A 228 -20.62 -12.91 -0.71
N LEU A 229 -19.83 -13.41 0.24
CA LEU A 229 -19.44 -14.83 0.25
C LEU A 229 -20.62 -15.78 0.40
N GLU A 230 -21.74 -15.36 1.00
CA GLU A 230 -22.97 -16.16 1.04
C GLU A 230 -23.57 -16.45 -0.34
N GLN A 231 -23.25 -15.62 -1.34
CA GLN A 231 -23.73 -15.72 -2.72
C GLN A 231 -22.63 -16.17 -3.69
N ALA A 232 -21.44 -16.48 -3.18
CA ALA A 232 -20.32 -16.87 -4.01
C ALA A 232 -20.59 -18.22 -4.72
N PRO A 233 -20.11 -18.41 -5.96
CA PRO A 233 -20.21 -19.69 -6.67
C PRO A 233 -19.58 -20.88 -5.93
N ARG A 234 -18.62 -20.59 -5.03
CA ARG A 234 -17.89 -21.55 -4.21
C ARG A 234 -17.67 -21.01 -2.80
N PRO A 235 -17.38 -21.86 -1.81
CA PRO A 235 -16.94 -21.39 -0.50
C PRO A 235 -15.57 -20.72 -0.57
N TYR A 236 -15.45 -19.60 0.14
CA TYR A 236 -14.20 -18.87 0.37
C TYR A 236 -13.94 -18.71 1.87
N PHE A 237 -12.67 -18.62 2.23
CA PHE A 237 -12.23 -18.26 3.57
C PHE A 237 -11.62 -16.87 3.54
N LEU A 238 -12.04 -15.99 4.46
CA LEU A 238 -11.43 -14.69 4.64
C LEU A 238 -10.28 -14.81 5.62
N VAL A 239 -9.07 -14.48 5.17
CA VAL A 239 -7.88 -14.38 6.01
C VAL A 239 -7.46 -12.93 6.02
N VAL A 240 -7.39 -12.35 7.23
CA VAL A 240 -6.90 -10.98 7.43
C VAL A 240 -5.60 -11.08 8.21
N LEU A 241 -4.56 -10.46 7.68
CA LEU A 241 -3.24 -10.40 8.30
C LEU A 241 -2.72 -8.96 8.27
N SER A 242 -1.76 -8.71 9.15
CA SER A 242 -0.91 -7.52 9.12
C SER A 242 0.51 -8.00 8.81
N ASP A 243 1.11 -7.40 7.80
CA ASP A 243 2.44 -7.73 7.28
C ASP A 243 3.56 -7.21 8.20
N HIS A 244 3.30 -6.14 8.95
CA HIS A 244 4.14 -5.63 10.03
C HIS A 244 3.35 -4.71 10.98
N GLY A 245 3.90 -4.46 12.16
CA GLY A 245 3.40 -3.44 13.08
C GLY A 245 3.92 -2.03 12.76
N GLN A 246 3.54 -1.07 13.61
CA GLN A 246 4.12 0.28 13.62
C GLN A 246 4.32 0.75 15.06
N THR A 247 5.25 1.68 15.28
CA THR A 247 5.48 2.30 16.59
C THR A 247 5.40 3.82 16.48
N ASN A 248 4.75 4.45 17.45
CA ASN A 248 4.67 5.91 17.49
C ASN A 248 6.01 6.52 17.91
N GLY A 249 6.42 7.62 17.28
CA GLY A 249 7.64 8.31 17.69
C GLY A 249 7.90 9.61 16.97
N ALA A 250 8.48 10.57 17.70
CA ALA A 250 9.05 11.76 17.09
C ALA A 250 10.25 11.38 16.22
N THR A 251 10.34 12.01 15.03
CA THR A 251 11.49 11.84 14.13
C THR A 251 12.77 12.32 14.79
N PHE A 252 13.93 11.87 14.31
CA PHE A 252 15.23 12.30 14.84
C PHE A 252 15.35 13.83 14.86
N LYS A 253 14.92 14.50 13.78
CA LYS A 253 14.89 15.96 13.68
C LYS A 253 13.99 16.62 14.71
N GLN A 254 12.85 16.02 15.06
CA GLN A 254 11.95 16.57 16.07
C GLN A 254 12.46 16.40 17.50
N ARG A 255 13.35 15.44 17.75
CA ARG A 255 13.91 15.19 19.09
C ARG A 255 15.20 15.96 19.34
N TYR A 256 16.00 16.15 18.30
CA TYR A 256 17.37 16.65 18.42
C TYR A 256 17.63 17.94 17.62
N ASP A 257 16.61 18.49 16.95
CA ASP A 257 16.69 19.71 16.14
C ASP A 257 17.77 19.66 15.02
N MET A 258 18.18 18.46 14.61
CA MET A 258 19.11 18.21 13.51
C MET A 258 18.73 16.92 12.76
N THR A 259 19.12 16.78 11.50
CA THR A 259 18.89 15.54 10.75
C THR A 259 19.85 14.44 11.22
N LEU A 260 19.44 13.18 11.05
CA LEU A 260 20.33 12.04 11.34
C LEU A 260 21.61 12.10 10.49
N GLU A 261 21.48 12.54 9.23
CA GLU A 261 22.62 12.79 8.33
C GLU A 261 23.60 13.81 8.94
N GLN A 262 23.11 14.97 9.40
CA GLN A 262 23.95 16.00 10.01
C GLN A 262 24.67 15.47 11.25
N PHE A 263 23.97 14.70 12.09
CA PHE A 263 24.56 14.09 13.27
C PHE A 263 25.67 13.09 12.90
N ILE A 264 25.41 12.20 11.93
CA ILE A 264 26.42 11.23 11.47
C ILE A 264 27.60 11.95 10.82
N GLN A 265 27.37 13.01 10.04
CA GLN A 265 28.45 13.81 9.43
C GLN A 265 29.37 14.44 10.47
N GLN A 266 28.81 14.92 11.58
CA GLN A 266 29.59 15.45 12.70
C GLN A 266 30.47 14.37 13.36
N LEU A 267 29.97 13.14 13.48
CA LEU A 267 30.72 12.02 14.06
C LEU A 267 31.75 11.41 13.09
N ALA A 268 31.45 11.39 11.80
CA ALA A 268 32.29 10.77 10.77
C ALA A 268 33.53 11.62 10.41
N THR A 269 33.61 12.87 10.90
CA THR A 269 34.68 13.85 10.62
C THR A 269 34.87 14.15 9.13
N ASP A 270 35.88 14.95 8.78
CA ASP A 270 36.16 15.37 7.39
C ASP A 270 36.60 14.22 6.46
N LYS A 271 36.84 13.02 7.02
CA LYS A 271 37.32 11.87 6.26
C LYS A 271 36.24 11.23 5.38
N TYR A 272 34.97 11.36 5.73
CA TYR A 272 33.87 10.74 5.01
C TYR A 272 32.79 11.76 4.69
N ASN A 273 32.28 11.72 3.45
CA ASN A 273 31.11 12.48 3.04
C ASN A 273 29.86 11.62 3.29
N VAL A 274 29.03 12.04 4.24
CA VAL A 274 27.77 11.38 4.56
C VAL A 274 26.71 11.92 3.61
N LEU A 275 26.06 11.03 2.88
CA LEU A 275 24.98 11.37 1.96
C LEU A 275 23.66 10.88 2.54
N GLY A 276 22.83 11.81 3.01
CA GLY A 276 21.41 11.56 3.26
C GLY A 276 20.67 11.68 1.94
N ALA A 277 20.17 10.57 1.41
CA ALA A 277 19.34 10.65 0.22
C ALA A 277 17.93 11.09 0.63
N ILE A 278 17.67 12.39 0.52
CA ILE A 278 16.46 13.03 1.07
C ILE A 278 15.28 13.04 0.10
N ASP A 279 15.46 12.94 -1.22
CA ASP A 279 14.34 13.18 -2.15
C ASP A 279 13.90 11.93 -2.92
N VAL A 280 13.17 11.07 -2.23
CA VAL A 280 12.15 10.27 -2.91
C VAL A 280 10.84 10.56 -2.21
N HIS A 281 10.03 11.44 -2.77
CA HIS A 281 8.60 11.48 -2.45
C HIS A 281 8.00 10.16 -2.95
N GLU A 282 8.05 9.11 -2.12
CA GLU A 282 7.68 7.73 -2.45
C GLU A 282 6.22 7.66 -2.90
N ASP A 283 5.35 8.39 -2.23
CA ASP A 283 3.93 8.39 -2.51
C ASP A 283 3.57 8.97 -3.88
N TRP A 284 4.37 9.95 -4.34
CA TRP A 284 4.22 10.51 -5.68
C TRP A 284 4.72 9.58 -6.77
N LYS A 285 5.64 8.65 -6.48
CA LYS A 285 6.04 7.64 -7.45
C LYS A 285 4.93 6.62 -7.66
N HIS A 286 4.25 6.20 -6.61
CA HIS A 286 3.06 5.34 -6.73
C HIS A 286 1.97 6.04 -7.56
N LEU A 287 1.57 7.27 -7.23
CA LEU A 287 0.59 8.03 -8.02
C LEU A 287 1.02 8.33 -9.46
N ASN A 288 2.29 8.69 -9.70
CA ASN A 288 2.78 8.95 -11.06
C ASN A 288 2.77 7.70 -11.91
N VAL A 289 3.12 6.55 -11.36
CA VAL A 289 3.04 5.26 -12.04
C VAL A 289 1.59 5.01 -12.47
N PHE A 290 0.63 5.12 -11.54
CA PHE A 290 -0.80 4.99 -11.86
C PHE A 290 -1.34 6.04 -12.86
N LEU A 291 -0.97 7.31 -12.74
CA LEU A 291 -1.46 8.41 -13.59
C LEU A 291 -0.82 8.38 -14.99
N SER A 292 0.48 8.06 -15.08
CA SER A 292 1.17 7.93 -16.37
C SER A 292 0.66 6.72 -17.17
N GLU A 293 0.19 5.68 -16.50
CA GLU A 293 -0.46 4.50 -17.09
C GLU A 293 -1.86 4.80 -17.65
N ALA A 294 -2.72 5.53 -16.91
CA ALA A 294 -4.05 5.91 -17.39
C ALA A 294 -4.00 6.80 -18.66
N ILE A 295 -2.92 7.58 -18.81
CA ILE A 295 -2.69 8.50 -19.92
C ILE A 295 -2.04 7.82 -21.13
N SER A 296 -1.13 6.86 -20.92
CA SER A 296 -0.41 6.18 -22.01
C SER A 296 -1.28 5.20 -22.81
N TYR A 297 -2.36 4.68 -22.23
CA TYR A 297 -3.38 3.93 -22.98
C TYR A 297 -4.12 4.81 -24.03
N ASN A 298 -4.34 6.10 -23.72
CA ASN A 298 -5.04 7.02 -24.62
C ASN A 298 -4.24 7.36 -25.90
N GLN A 299 -2.91 7.23 -25.87
CA GLN A 299 -2.08 7.42 -27.07
C GLN A 299 -2.09 6.17 -27.98
N SER A 300 -2.28 4.99 -27.40
CA SER A 300 -2.39 3.71 -28.11
C SER A 300 -3.76 3.52 -28.78
N ALA A 301 -4.82 4.09 -28.18
CA ALA A 301 -6.19 3.98 -28.69
C ALA A 301 -6.54 5.03 -29.78
N VAL A 302 -5.72 6.07 -29.95
CA VAL A 302 -5.90 7.13 -30.97
C VAL A 302 -4.99 6.94 -32.19
N THR A 303 -4.16 5.89 -32.19
CA THR A 303 -3.43 5.44 -33.39
C THR A 303 -3.93 4.07 -33.86
N ARG A 304 -5.14 4.08 -34.43
CA ARG A 304 -5.56 3.14 -35.47
C ARG A 304 -6.29 3.89 -36.57
#